data_AF-A0A7V2UI41-F1
#
_entry.id   AF-A0A7V2UI41-F1
#
_cell.length_a   1.000
_cell.length_b   1.000
_cell.length_c   1.000
_cell.angle_alpha   90.00
_cell.angle_beta   90.00
_cell.angle_gamma   90.00
#
_symmetry.space_group_name_H-M   'P 1'
#
loop_
_entity.id
_entity.type
_entity.pdbx_description
1 polymer ?
#
loop_
_entity_poly.entity_id
_entity_poly.type
_entity_poly.pdbx_seq_one_letter_code
_entity_poly.pdbx_strand_id
1 'polypeptide(L)'
;ARDLRLLVGVSRVIVNLERAGDEASRIARMTKSYIEAGAPRTLPLRDLADGAQHAVDLMHKTLDAFARLDVEGALSIISEDDSIDAEYEGYLRKLITYMMEDPRTISASLNLLFLAKAIERVGDHAKNISEATVYVAKGTDIRHTTPQQRESALR
;
A
#
# COMPACT_ATOMS: atom_id res chain seq x y z
N ALA A 1 22.83 21.21 -6.67
CA ALA A 1 21.39 21.26 -6.30
C ALA A 1 20.84 19.92 -5.78
N ARG A 2 21.67 18.95 -5.35
CA ARG A 2 21.22 17.63 -4.85
C ARG A 2 20.70 17.70 -3.41
N ASP A 3 21.33 18.53 -2.57
CA ASP A 3 21.01 18.62 -1.14
C ASP A 3 19.60 19.17 -0.88
N LEU A 4 19.17 20.17 -1.67
CA LEU A 4 17.80 20.68 -1.60
C LEU A 4 16.77 19.62 -2.02
N ARG A 5 17.05 18.85 -3.08
CA ARG A 5 16.16 17.74 -3.48
C ARG A 5 16.09 16.67 -2.40
N LEU A 6 17.20 16.36 -1.75
CA LEU A 6 17.23 15.42 -0.64
C LEU A 6 16.38 15.91 0.53
N LEU A 7 16.53 17.17 0.95
CA LEU A 7 15.70 17.75 2.03
C LEU A 7 14.21 17.72 1.70
N VAL A 8 13.85 18.10 0.48
CA VAL A 8 12.45 18.04 0.00
C VAL A 8 11.96 16.59 -0.05
N GLY A 9 12.78 15.66 -0.52
CA GLY A 9 12.47 14.23 -0.58
C GLY A 9 12.22 13.65 0.80
N VAL A 10 13.12 13.89 1.76
CA VAL A 10 12.98 13.43 3.16
C VAL A 10 11.70 13.98 3.78
N SER A 11 11.40 15.26 3.58
CA SER A 11 10.15 15.87 4.08
C SER A 11 8.90 15.14 3.54
N ARG A 12 8.89 14.79 2.24
CA ARG A 12 7.80 14.00 1.63
C ARG A 12 7.72 12.57 2.17
N VAL A 13 8.87 11.93 2.41
CA VAL A 13 8.93 10.57 2.95
C VAL A 13 8.38 10.51 4.36
N ILE A 14 8.74 11.48 5.22
CA ILE A 14 8.23 11.55 6.60
C ILE A 14 6.69 11.60 6.63
N VAL A 15 6.07 12.41 5.77
CA VAL A 15 4.61 12.50 5.69
C VAL A 15 3.97 11.18 5.24
N ASN A 16 4.59 10.46 4.29
CA ASN A 16 4.06 9.16 3.86
C ASN A 16 4.22 8.08 4.94
N LEU A 17 5.33 8.10 5.69
CA LEU A 17 5.53 7.16 6.80
C LEU A 17 4.55 7.40 7.95
N GLU A 18 4.26 8.65 8.27
CA GLU A 18 3.25 8.99 9.28
C GLU A 18 1.87 8.47 8.88
N ARG A 19 1.45 8.70 7.62
CA ARG A 19 0.18 8.18 7.11
C ARG A 19 0.12 6.65 7.04
N ALA A 20 1.22 5.99 6.66
CA ALA A 20 1.30 4.53 6.73
C ALA A 20 1.14 4.02 8.18
N GLY A 21 1.71 4.75 9.15
CA GLY A 21 1.51 4.47 10.58
C GLY A 21 0.05 4.65 11.03
N ASP A 22 -0.64 5.67 10.53
CA ASP A 22 -2.07 5.88 10.78
C ASP A 22 -2.92 4.74 10.23
N GLU A 23 -2.62 4.24 9.03
CA GLU A 23 -3.30 3.07 8.47
C GLU A 23 -3.00 1.80 9.26
N ALA A 24 -1.75 1.60 9.72
CA ALA A 24 -1.40 0.50 10.62
C ALA A 24 -2.20 0.56 11.95
N SER A 25 -2.35 1.75 12.54
CA SER A 25 -3.18 1.98 13.73
C SER A 25 -4.66 1.70 13.46
N ARG A 26 -5.17 2.07 12.28
CA ARG A 26 -6.53 1.74 11.84
C ARG A 26 -6.73 0.23 11.73
N ILE A 27 -5.80 -0.47 11.07
CA ILE A 27 -5.81 -1.94 10.91
C ILE A 27 -5.90 -2.62 12.28
N ALA A 28 -5.05 -2.22 13.23
CA ALA A 28 -5.04 -2.79 14.58
C ALA A 28 -6.38 -2.59 15.31
N ARG A 29 -6.93 -1.36 15.29
CA ARG A 29 -8.21 -1.05 15.94
C ARG A 29 -9.38 -1.79 15.31
N MET A 30 -9.42 -1.88 13.99
CA MET A 30 -10.47 -2.59 13.26
C MET A 30 -10.43 -4.09 13.50
N THR A 31 -9.23 -4.68 13.48
CA THR A 31 -9.02 -6.10 13.78
C THR A 31 -9.47 -6.42 15.21
N LYS A 32 -9.11 -5.58 16.18
CA LYS A 32 -9.56 -5.73 17.57
C LYS A 32 -11.09 -5.68 17.69
N SER A 33 -11.72 -4.66 17.09
CA SER A 33 -13.18 -4.52 17.09
C SER A 33 -13.89 -5.73 16.45
N TYR A 34 -13.34 -6.25 15.36
CA TYR A 34 -13.87 -7.43 14.69
C TYR A 34 -13.83 -8.69 15.58
N ILE A 35 -12.74 -8.87 16.33
CA ILE A 35 -12.58 -9.97 17.29
C ILE A 35 -13.55 -9.82 18.47
N GLU A 36 -13.64 -8.62 19.05
CA GLU A 36 -14.50 -8.34 20.21
C GLU A 36 -15.99 -8.46 19.89
N ALA A 37 -16.39 -8.15 18.66
CA ALA A 37 -17.76 -8.31 18.19
C ALA A 37 -18.20 -9.78 17.99
N GLY A 38 -17.28 -10.75 18.12
CA GLY A 38 -17.59 -12.16 17.84
C GLY A 38 -17.96 -12.42 16.38
N ALA A 39 -17.39 -11.64 15.45
CA ALA A 39 -17.76 -11.69 14.05
C ALA A 39 -17.50 -13.07 13.40
N PRO A 40 -18.23 -13.42 12.33
CA PRO A 40 -18.17 -14.75 11.73
C PRO A 40 -16.76 -15.09 11.20
N ARG A 41 -16.16 -16.16 11.73
CA ARG A 41 -14.87 -16.68 11.24
C ARG A 41 -14.94 -17.41 9.89
N THR A 42 -16.13 -17.52 9.31
CA THR A 42 -16.37 -18.08 7.97
C THR A 42 -15.88 -17.15 6.86
N LEU A 43 -15.69 -15.86 7.17
CA LEU A 43 -15.17 -14.87 6.22
C LEU A 43 -13.68 -15.12 5.89
N PRO A 44 -13.22 -14.69 4.71
CA PRO A 44 -11.89 -15.01 4.17
C PRO A 44 -10.76 -14.19 4.81
N LEU A 45 -10.45 -14.43 6.08
CA LEU A 45 -9.44 -13.66 6.83
C LEU A 45 -7.99 -13.87 6.36
N ARG A 46 -7.71 -14.98 5.68
CA ARG A 46 -6.35 -15.30 5.20
C ARG A 46 -5.87 -14.33 4.14
N ASP A 47 -6.75 -13.95 3.21
CA ASP A 47 -6.44 -13.00 2.14
C ASP A 47 -5.98 -11.64 2.70
N LEU A 48 -6.55 -11.20 3.83
CA LEU A 48 -6.11 -9.98 4.53
C LEU A 48 -4.72 -10.12 5.14
N ALA A 49 -4.40 -11.27 5.71
CA ALA A 49 -3.08 -11.53 6.29
C ALA A 49 -2.01 -11.57 5.19
N ASP A 50 -2.33 -12.21 4.06
CA ASP A 50 -1.45 -12.28 2.89
C ASP A 50 -1.20 -10.87 2.32
N GLY A 51 -2.26 -10.07 2.12
CA GLY A 51 -2.13 -8.68 1.64
C GLY A 51 -1.41 -7.76 2.64
N ALA A 52 -1.59 -7.96 3.95
CA ALA A 52 -0.85 -7.21 4.97
C ALA A 52 0.64 -7.52 4.93
N GLN A 53 1.02 -8.79 4.75
CA GLN A 53 2.42 -9.19 4.60
C GLN A 53 3.03 -8.56 3.34
N HIS A 54 2.27 -8.57 2.22
CA HIS A 54 2.70 -7.93 0.99
C HIS A 54 2.96 -6.42 1.18
N ALA A 55 2.05 -5.69 1.83
CA ALA A 55 2.23 -4.27 2.13
C ALA A 55 3.48 -4.00 2.98
N VAL A 56 3.76 -4.86 3.97
CA VAL A 56 4.98 -4.77 4.80
C VAL A 56 6.24 -4.98 3.97
N ASP A 57 6.25 -6.00 3.10
CA ASP A 57 7.39 -6.29 2.24
C ASP A 57 7.65 -5.14 1.26
N LEU A 58 6.59 -4.55 0.70
CA LEU A 58 6.68 -3.38 -0.18
C LEU A 58 7.29 -2.18 0.56
N MET A 59 6.83 -1.90 1.78
CA MET A 59 7.36 -0.83 2.62
C MET A 59 8.85 -1.03 2.94
N HIS A 60 9.28 -2.24 3.26
CA HIS A 60 10.70 -2.54 3.48
C HIS A 60 11.54 -2.30 2.22
N LYS A 61 11.12 -2.83 1.07
CA LYS A 61 11.82 -2.62 -0.22
C LYS A 61 11.95 -1.13 -0.55
N THR A 62 10.87 -0.38 -0.34
CA THR A 62 10.83 1.08 -0.56
C THR A 62 11.81 1.84 0.31
N LEU A 63 11.90 1.49 1.60
CA LEU A 63 12.84 2.14 2.52
C LEU A 63 14.29 1.83 2.16
N ASP A 64 14.58 0.59 1.77
CA ASP A 64 15.90 0.18 1.29
C ASP A 64 16.28 0.91 0.00
N ALA A 65 15.35 1.04 -0.96
CA ALA A 65 15.55 1.78 -2.19
C ALA A 65 15.83 3.26 -1.92
N PHE A 66 15.05 3.90 -1.03
CA PHE A 66 15.25 5.29 -0.65
C PHE A 66 16.62 5.51 0.02
N ALA A 67 17.01 4.65 0.96
CA ALA A 67 18.28 4.75 1.68
C ALA A 67 19.49 4.64 0.74
N ARG A 68 19.39 3.81 -0.31
CA ARG A 68 20.44 3.60 -1.31
C ARG A 68 20.33 4.52 -2.52
N LEU A 69 19.26 5.32 -2.60
CA LEU A 69 18.87 6.07 -3.81
C LEU A 69 18.81 5.17 -5.06
N ASP A 70 18.33 3.95 -4.87
CA ASP A 70 18.20 2.94 -5.92
C ASP A 70 16.96 3.22 -6.78
N VAL A 71 17.21 3.78 -7.97
CA VAL A 71 16.17 4.14 -8.93
C VAL A 71 15.52 2.90 -9.56
N GLU A 72 16.30 1.85 -9.81
CA GLU A 72 15.79 0.61 -10.42
C GLU A 72 14.86 -0.12 -9.45
N GLY A 73 15.30 -0.26 -8.19
CA GLY A 73 14.47 -0.80 -7.11
C GLY A 73 13.18 0.02 -6.93
N ALA A 74 13.27 1.35 -6.90
CA ALA A 74 12.10 2.22 -6.79
C ALA A 74 11.10 2.05 -7.95
N LEU A 75 11.58 1.89 -9.18
CA LEU A 75 10.71 1.69 -10.35
C LEU A 75 10.05 0.30 -10.34
N SER A 76 10.76 -0.75 -9.91
CA SER A 76 10.17 -2.09 -9.72
C SER A 76 9.01 -2.02 -8.73
N ILE A 77 9.20 -1.36 -7.60
CA ILE A 77 8.16 -1.19 -6.56
C ILE A 77 6.94 -0.46 -7.11
N ILE A 78 7.15 0.62 -7.88
CA ILE A 78 6.04 1.37 -8.50
C ILE A 78 5.24 0.49 -9.47
N SER A 79 5.85 -0.51 -10.09
CA SER A 79 5.14 -1.49 -10.93
C SER A 79 4.50 -2.63 -10.14
N GLU A 80 5.05 -2.98 -8.98
CA GLU A 80 4.48 -3.98 -8.07
C GLU A 80 3.21 -3.45 -7.37
N ASP A 81 3.06 -2.14 -7.17
CA ASP A 81 1.87 -1.53 -6.56
C ASP A 81 0.54 -1.91 -7.25
N ASP A 82 0.52 -2.09 -8.58
CA ASP A 82 -0.68 -2.55 -9.30
C ASP A 82 -1.19 -3.92 -8.79
N SER A 83 -0.34 -4.70 -8.12
CA SER A 83 -0.72 -6.01 -7.56
C SER A 83 -1.50 -5.90 -6.24
N ILE A 84 -1.19 -4.94 -5.36
CA ILE A 84 -1.94 -4.78 -4.10
C ILE A 84 -3.36 -4.24 -4.37
N ASP A 85 -3.48 -3.37 -5.38
CA ASP A 85 -4.77 -2.91 -5.91
C ASP A 85 -5.59 -4.08 -6.45
N ALA A 86 -4.95 -4.97 -7.21
CA ALA A 86 -5.61 -6.16 -7.75
C ALA A 86 -6.03 -7.15 -6.64
N GLU A 87 -5.24 -7.31 -5.58
CA GLU A 87 -5.59 -8.10 -4.39
C GLU A 87 -6.80 -7.51 -3.68
N TYR A 88 -6.84 -6.20 -3.46
CA TYR A 88 -7.99 -5.51 -2.88
C TYR A 88 -9.26 -5.71 -3.71
N GLU A 89 -9.19 -5.51 -5.03
CA GLU A 89 -10.32 -5.70 -5.94
C GLU A 89 -10.79 -7.18 -5.98
N GLY A 90 -9.85 -8.13 -5.96
CA GLY A 90 -10.15 -9.55 -5.84
C GLY A 90 -10.86 -9.87 -4.53
N TYR A 91 -10.39 -9.30 -3.43
CA TYR A 91 -10.97 -9.48 -2.11
C TYR A 91 -12.38 -8.89 -2.01
N LEU A 92 -12.62 -7.71 -2.60
CA LEU A 92 -13.96 -7.11 -2.70
C LEU A 92 -14.94 -8.06 -3.40
N ARG A 93 -14.58 -8.60 -4.57
CA ARG A 93 -15.43 -9.55 -5.30
C ARG A 93 -15.71 -10.79 -4.46
N LYS A 94 -14.70 -11.29 -3.74
CA LYS A 94 -14.85 -12.43 -2.83
C LYS A 94 -15.86 -12.11 -1.73
N LEU A 95 -15.74 -10.97 -1.05
CA LEU A 95 -16.69 -10.56 0.00
C LEU A 95 -18.12 -10.41 -0.52
N ILE A 96 -18.32 -9.95 -1.77
CA ILE A 96 -19.65 -9.88 -2.39
C ILE A 96 -20.29 -11.27 -2.43
N THR A 97 -19.54 -12.33 -2.76
CA THR A 97 -20.09 -13.70 -2.77
C THR A 97 -20.57 -14.16 -1.40
N TYR A 98 -19.81 -13.86 -0.33
CA TYR A 98 -20.23 -14.15 1.05
C TYR A 98 -21.49 -13.39 1.45
N MET A 99 -21.59 -12.12 1.04
CA MET A 99 -22.77 -11.29 1.32
C MET A 99 -24.03 -11.79 0.58
N MET A 100 -23.86 -12.32 -0.63
CA MET A 100 -24.95 -12.93 -1.41
C MET A 100 -25.39 -14.27 -0.83
N GLU A 101 -24.46 -15.08 -0.34
CA GLU A 101 -24.75 -16.39 0.27
C GLU A 101 -25.46 -16.25 1.62
N ASP A 102 -25.00 -15.33 2.48
CA ASP A 102 -25.62 -15.04 3.77
C ASP A 102 -25.67 -13.53 4.04
N PRO A 103 -26.83 -12.87 3.88
CA PRO A 103 -26.99 -11.44 4.14
C PRO A 103 -26.64 -11.00 5.56
N ARG A 104 -26.62 -11.92 6.54
CA ARG A 104 -26.20 -11.60 7.92
C ARG A 104 -24.71 -11.29 8.01
N THR A 105 -23.93 -11.62 6.98
CA THR A 105 -22.49 -11.33 6.92
C THR A 105 -22.18 -9.92 6.43
N ILE A 106 -23.14 -9.17 5.88
CA ILE A 106 -22.91 -7.87 5.21
C ILE A 106 -22.10 -6.91 6.09
N SER A 107 -22.50 -6.69 7.33
CA SER A 107 -21.79 -5.75 8.22
C SER A 107 -20.36 -6.20 8.52
N ALA A 108 -20.14 -7.50 8.72
CA ALA A 108 -18.80 -8.05 8.96
C ALA A 108 -17.93 -7.96 7.70
N SER A 109 -18.49 -8.25 6.53
CA SER A 109 -17.80 -8.11 5.24
C SER A 109 -17.41 -6.67 4.96
N LEU A 110 -18.26 -5.68 5.22
CA LEU A 110 -17.92 -4.26 5.07
C LEU A 110 -16.79 -3.84 6.01
N ASN A 111 -16.77 -4.32 7.25
CA ASN A 111 -15.65 -4.07 8.16
C ASN A 111 -14.33 -4.65 7.62
N LEU A 112 -14.37 -5.86 7.05
CA LEU A 112 -13.19 -6.45 6.43
C LEU A 112 -12.77 -5.74 5.14
N LEU A 113 -13.72 -5.19 4.38
CA LEU A 113 -13.42 -4.39 3.19
C LEU A 113 -12.66 -3.11 3.56
N PHE A 114 -13.09 -2.40 4.61
CA PHE A 114 -12.38 -1.23 5.11
C PHE A 114 -10.99 -1.58 5.66
N LEU A 115 -10.83 -2.78 6.20
CA LEU A 115 -9.54 -3.29 6.66
C LEU A 115 -8.60 -3.57 5.46
N ALA A 116 -9.12 -4.21 4.41
CA ALA A 116 -8.40 -4.42 3.15
C ALA A 116 -7.99 -3.09 2.51
N LYS A 117 -8.88 -2.09 2.51
CA LYS A 117 -8.55 -0.76 1.99
C LYS A 117 -7.45 -0.08 2.78
N ALA A 118 -7.43 -0.23 4.10
CA ALA A 118 -6.34 0.30 4.92
C ALA A 118 -4.99 -0.35 4.59
N ILE A 119 -4.98 -1.65 4.28
CA ILE A 119 -3.78 -2.38 3.83
C ILE A 119 -3.30 -1.86 2.47
N GLU A 120 -4.19 -1.71 1.49
CA GLU A 120 -3.84 -1.17 0.17
C GLU A 120 -3.26 0.25 0.28
N ARG A 121 -3.80 1.09 1.18
CA ARG A 121 -3.26 2.45 1.42
C ARG A 121 -1.85 2.45 1.99
N VAL A 122 -1.43 1.40 2.70
CA VAL A 122 -0.01 1.26 3.10
C VAL A 122 0.87 1.05 1.87
N GLY A 123 0.38 0.29 0.88
CA GLY A 123 1.03 0.12 -0.42
C GLY A 123 1.16 1.45 -1.19
N ASP A 124 0.07 2.22 -1.28
CA ASP A 124 0.07 3.57 -1.87
C ASP A 124 1.17 4.47 -1.26
N HIS A 125 1.32 4.43 0.07
CA HIS A 125 2.35 5.21 0.75
C HIS A 125 3.76 4.71 0.43
N ALA A 126 3.96 3.41 0.26
CA ALA A 126 5.22 2.84 -0.19
C ALA A 126 5.58 3.30 -1.61
N LYS A 127 4.62 3.27 -2.54
CA LYS A 127 4.79 3.80 -3.90
C LYS A 127 5.18 5.28 -3.92
N ASN A 128 4.50 6.12 -3.14
CA ASN A 128 4.82 7.54 -3.06
C ASN A 128 6.26 7.81 -2.58
N ILE A 129 6.77 6.98 -1.67
CA ILE A 129 8.18 7.05 -1.21
C ILE A 129 9.13 6.58 -2.32
N SER A 130 8.77 5.54 -3.09
CA SER A 130 9.54 5.11 -4.26
C SER A 130 9.61 6.21 -5.33
N GLU A 131 8.51 6.92 -5.61
CA GLU A 131 8.50 8.09 -6.50
C GLU A 131 9.42 9.22 -5.97
N ALA A 132 9.41 9.44 -4.65
CA ALA A 132 10.32 10.40 -4.02
C ALA A 132 11.80 10.00 -4.19
N THR A 133 12.12 8.70 -4.15
CA THR A 133 13.47 8.17 -4.41
C THR A 133 13.96 8.57 -5.80
N VAL A 134 13.12 8.37 -6.83
CA VAL A 134 13.44 8.76 -8.21
C VAL A 134 13.65 10.26 -8.33
N TYR A 135 12.79 11.07 -7.70
CA TYR A 135 12.94 12.52 -7.69
C TYR A 135 14.25 12.97 -7.04
N VAL A 136 14.65 12.39 -5.90
CA VAL A 136 15.90 12.76 -5.22
C VAL A 136 17.11 12.43 -6.09
N ALA A 137 17.12 11.24 -6.69
CA ALA A 137 18.23 10.74 -7.51
C ALA A 137 18.34 11.48 -8.85
N LYS A 138 17.26 11.52 -9.64
CA LYS A 138 17.26 12.02 -11.02
C LYS A 138 16.81 13.48 -11.13
N GLY A 139 16.00 13.98 -10.20
CA GLY A 139 15.37 15.30 -10.28
C GLY A 139 14.10 15.35 -11.12
N THR A 140 13.67 14.20 -11.62
CA THR A 140 12.48 14.06 -12.45
C THR A 140 11.30 13.68 -11.58
N ASP A 141 10.18 14.33 -11.82
CA ASP A 141 8.91 13.96 -11.22
C ASP A 141 8.21 12.95 -12.12
N ILE A 142 8.08 11.72 -11.63
CA ILE A 142 7.45 10.60 -12.36
C ILE A 142 6.03 10.29 -11.86
N ARG A 143 5.44 11.23 -11.10
CA ARG A 143 4.05 11.11 -10.66
C ARG A 143 3.13 11.22 -11.88
N HIS A 144 2.14 10.34 -11.95
CA HIS A 144 1.15 10.29 -13.03
C HIS A 144 1.73 10.09 -14.45
N THR A 145 2.96 9.57 -14.58
CA THR A 145 3.57 9.26 -15.87
C THR A 145 3.26 7.84 -16.31
N THR A 146 3.10 7.62 -17.62
CA THR A 146 2.87 6.29 -18.19
C THR A 146 4.07 5.36 -17.99
N PRO A 147 3.90 4.02 -18.07
CA PRO A 147 5.01 3.08 -17.99
C PRO A 147 6.15 3.40 -18.97
N GLN A 148 5.84 3.83 -20.20
CA GLN A 148 6.86 4.23 -21.18
C GLN A 148 7.66 5.48 -20.76
N GLN A 149 7.04 6.40 -20.02
CA GLN A 149 7.69 7.59 -19.48
C GLN A 149 8.54 7.27 -18.23
N ARG A 150 8.27 6.16 -17.54
CA ARG A 150 9.10 5.68 -16.43
C ARG A 150 10.38 5.01 -16.93
N GLU A 151 10.31 4.24 -18.03
CA GLU A 151 11.49 3.64 -18.67
C GLU A 151 12.48 4.69 -19.19
N SER A 152 12.01 5.85 -19.65
CA SER A 152 12.91 6.92 -20.10
C SER A 152 13.70 7.56 -18.95
N ALA A 153 13.24 7.44 -17.68
CA ALA A 153 13.96 7.93 -16.51
C ALA A 153 15.15 7.05 -16.10
N LEU A 154 15.23 5.83 -16.63
CA LEU A 154 16.39 4.94 -16.50
C LEU A 154 17.56 5.35 -17.40
N ARG A 155 17.27 5.97 -18.56
CA ARG A 155 18.28 6.48 -19.51
C ARG A 155 18.91 7.79 -19.01
#